data_AF-A0A519GNE9-F1
#
_entry.id   AF-A0A519GNE9-F1
#
_cell.length_a   1.000
_cell.length_b   1.000
_cell.length_c   1.000
_cell.angle_alpha   90.00
_cell.angle_beta   90.00
_cell.angle_gamma   90.00
#
_symmetry.space_group_name_H-M   'P 1'
#
loop_
_entity.id
_entity.type
_entity.pdbx_description
1 polymer ?
#
loop_
_entity_poly.entity_id
_entity_poly.type
_entity_poly.pdbx_seq_one_letter_code
_entity_poly.pdbx_strand_id
1 'polypeptide(L)'
;HQEIQKLALLHPAGELSWEQVEGAVNNVARYDVFKLSEAVLGGNPQRVARMLEGLRAEGEAEVLVHYTLAEDIRALKRVKDAMAAGRPLPMALRENRIWGPKERAFERVLPRMDDRLLARLLRAAHTVDGIVKGLKQPDWPASGWQALQRLALMLCRACRT
;
A
#
# COMPACT_ATOMS: atom_id res chain seq x y z
N HIS A 1 20.46 3.43 11.78
CA HIS A 1 21.14 3.89 13.00
C HIS A 1 20.30 3.62 14.26
N GLN A 2 18.99 3.86 14.25
CA GLN A 2 18.09 3.61 15.39
C GLN A 2 17.91 2.12 15.77
N GLU A 3 17.95 1.22 14.78
CA GLU A 3 17.86 -0.23 14.97
C GLU A 3 19.05 -0.82 15.78
N ILE A 4 20.26 -0.28 15.56
CA ILE A 4 21.48 -0.73 16.26
C ILE A 4 21.43 -0.37 17.75
N GLN A 5 20.83 0.77 18.09
CA GLN A 5 20.70 1.23 19.48
C GLN A 5 19.66 0.42 20.27
N LYS A 6 18.59 -0.06 19.63
CA LYS A 6 17.61 -0.96 20.25
C LYS A 6 18.21 -2.31 20.61
N LEU A 7 19.06 -2.86 19.74
CA LEU A 7 19.74 -4.14 19.97
C LEU A 7 20.67 -4.09 21.20
N ALA A 8 21.33 -2.96 21.43
CA ALA A 8 22.21 -2.76 22.59
C ALA A 8 21.46 -2.66 23.93
N LEU A 9 20.16 -2.35 23.92
CA LEU A 9 19.31 -2.26 25.12
C LEU A 9 18.65 -3.59 25.49
N LEU A 10 18.52 -4.51 24.53
CA LEU A 10 17.82 -5.78 24.69
C LEU A 10 18.75 -6.96 25.01
N HIS A 11 20.05 -6.82 24.76
CA HIS A 11 21.04 -7.86 25.00
C HIS A 11 22.24 -7.34 25.82
N PRO A 12 22.79 -8.16 26.74
CA PRO A 12 24.02 -7.80 27.45
C PRO A 12 25.19 -7.62 26.46
N ALA A 13 26.21 -6.86 26.86
CA ALA A 13 27.36 -6.57 26.01
C ALA A 13 28.04 -7.86 25.51
N GLY A 14 28.11 -8.04 24.19
CA GLY A 14 28.67 -9.22 23.52
C GLY A 14 28.35 -9.26 22.02
N GLU A 15 28.91 -10.24 21.30
CA GLU A 15 28.60 -10.46 19.88
C GLU A 15 27.17 -10.99 19.72
N LEU A 16 26.38 -10.35 18.87
CA LEU A 16 25.03 -10.79 18.54
C LEU A 16 25.11 -11.94 17.54
N SER A 17 24.47 -13.07 17.86
CA SER A 17 24.36 -14.19 16.93
C SER A 17 23.47 -13.83 15.74
N TRP A 18 23.70 -14.48 14.61
CA TRP A 18 22.90 -14.30 13.38
C TRP A 18 21.38 -14.44 13.64
N GLU A 19 20.97 -15.43 14.45
CA GLU A 19 19.56 -15.67 14.79
C GLU A 19 18.94 -14.52 15.62
N GLN A 20 19.72 -13.85 16.47
CA GLN A 20 19.24 -12.71 17.27
C GLN A 20 19.08 -11.44 16.43
N VAL A 21 20.00 -11.21 15.49
CA VAL A 21 19.89 -10.12 14.51
C VAL A 21 18.72 -10.38 13.57
N GLU A 22 18.55 -11.61 13.08
CA GLU A 22 17.44 -12.00 12.23
C GLU A 22 16.10 -11.84 12.94
N GLY A 23 15.97 -12.22 14.23
CA GLY A 23 14.76 -12.05 15.01
C GLY A 23 14.37 -10.58 15.26
N ALA A 24 15.35 -9.72 15.52
CA ALA A 24 15.12 -8.29 15.75
C ALA A 24 14.79 -7.53 14.46
N VAL A 25 15.48 -7.84 13.35
CA VAL A 25 15.26 -7.22 12.04
C VAL A 25 13.99 -7.77 11.36
N ASN A 26 13.64 -9.05 11.55
CA ASN A 26 12.42 -9.62 10.97
C ASN A 26 11.13 -9.10 11.60
N ASN A 27 11.17 -8.64 12.86
CA ASN A 27 9.98 -8.04 13.48
C ASN A 27 9.67 -6.65 12.94
N VAL A 28 10.68 -5.88 12.51
CA VAL A 28 10.49 -4.57 11.85
C VAL A 28 10.17 -4.72 10.36
N ALA A 29 10.49 -5.88 9.75
CA ALA A 29 10.32 -6.13 8.32
C ALA A 29 9.07 -6.96 7.95
N ARG A 30 8.26 -7.45 8.91
CA ARG A 30 7.18 -8.42 8.60
C ARG A 30 6.00 -7.77 7.88
N TYR A 31 5.58 -6.59 8.33
CA TYR A 31 4.54 -5.80 7.69
C TYR A 31 5.07 -4.42 7.37
N ASP A 32 5.56 -4.28 6.15
CA ASP A 32 5.94 -2.99 5.60
C ASP A 32 4.80 -2.49 4.70
N VAL A 33 4.45 -1.21 4.81
CA VAL A 33 3.45 -0.59 3.94
C VAL A 33 3.86 -0.70 2.45
N PHE A 34 5.16 -0.80 2.14
CA PHE A 34 5.64 -1.13 0.80
C PHE A 34 5.20 -2.54 0.33
N LYS A 35 5.23 -3.53 1.23
CA LYS A 35 4.74 -4.89 0.93
C LYS A 35 3.21 -4.93 0.78
N LEU A 36 2.49 -3.97 1.39
CA LEU A 36 1.03 -3.85 1.23
C LEU A 36 0.69 -3.45 -0.20
N SER A 37 1.40 -2.46 -0.77
CA SER A 37 1.28 -2.09 -2.19
C SER A 37 1.40 -3.29 -3.11
N GLU A 38 2.43 -4.12 -2.91
CA GLU A 38 2.65 -5.33 -3.72
C GLU A 38 1.50 -6.34 -3.58
N ALA A 39 1.02 -6.58 -2.35
CA ALA A 39 -0.09 -7.50 -2.11
C ALA A 39 -1.39 -7.03 -2.78
N VAL A 40 -1.66 -5.72 -2.70
CA VAL A 40 -2.84 -5.09 -3.30
C VAL A 40 -2.75 -5.14 -4.83
N LEU A 41 -1.66 -4.64 -5.40
CA LEU A 41 -1.45 -4.62 -6.85
C LEU A 41 -1.38 -6.04 -7.43
N GLY A 42 -0.88 -7.01 -6.67
CA GLY A 42 -0.89 -8.44 -7.02
C GLY A 42 -2.27 -9.10 -7.00
N GLY A 43 -3.31 -8.41 -6.53
CA GLY A 43 -4.68 -8.95 -6.51
C GLY A 43 -4.89 -10.08 -5.49
N ASN A 44 -4.13 -10.10 -4.39
CA ASN A 44 -4.24 -11.14 -3.36
C ASN A 44 -5.02 -10.64 -2.11
N PRO A 45 -6.36 -10.78 -2.06
CA PRO A 45 -7.17 -10.20 -0.98
C PRO A 45 -6.88 -10.82 0.39
N GLN A 46 -6.52 -12.10 0.45
CA GLN A 46 -6.17 -12.78 1.70
C GLN A 46 -4.85 -12.25 2.27
N ARG A 47 -3.85 -12.02 1.42
CA ARG A 47 -2.59 -11.38 1.83
C ARG A 47 -2.84 -9.94 2.27
N VAL A 48 -3.63 -9.16 1.53
CA VAL A 48 -4.01 -7.78 1.90
C VAL A 48 -4.65 -7.73 3.28
N ALA A 49 -5.63 -8.59 3.56
CA ALA A 49 -6.30 -8.62 4.86
C ALA A 49 -5.31 -8.92 6.00
N ARG A 50 -4.46 -9.95 5.84
CA ARG A 50 -3.42 -10.29 6.85
C ARG A 50 -2.44 -9.16 7.07
N MET A 51 -2.03 -8.47 6.01
CA MET A 51 -1.11 -7.35 6.10
C MET A 51 -1.70 -6.15 6.85
N LEU A 52 -2.95 -5.81 6.59
CA LEU A 52 -3.62 -4.73 7.31
C LEU A 52 -3.80 -5.03 8.80
N GLU A 53 -4.17 -6.28 9.14
CA GLU A 53 -4.24 -6.70 10.55
C GLU A 53 -2.86 -6.64 11.23
N GLY A 54 -1.80 -7.05 10.52
CA GLY A 54 -0.42 -6.95 11.01
C GLY A 54 0.00 -5.50 11.29
N LEU A 55 -0.16 -4.61 10.31
CA LEU A 55 0.14 -3.18 10.45
C LEU A 55 -0.64 -2.55 11.62
N ARG A 56 -1.91 -2.92 11.77
CA ARG A 56 -2.75 -2.47 12.90
C ARG A 56 -2.23 -2.96 14.24
N ALA A 57 -1.88 -4.24 14.34
CA ALA A 57 -1.37 -4.84 15.57
C ALA A 57 -0.01 -4.25 15.99
N GLU A 58 0.81 -3.86 15.01
CA GLU A 58 2.10 -3.18 15.22
C GLU A 58 1.94 -1.69 15.58
N GLY A 59 0.72 -1.15 15.52
CA GLY A 59 0.45 0.25 15.86
C GLY A 59 0.85 1.24 14.76
N GLU A 60 0.94 0.77 13.50
CA GLU A 60 1.26 1.63 12.36
C GLU A 60 0.23 2.76 12.21
N ALA A 61 0.66 3.91 11.73
CA ALA A 61 -0.23 5.05 11.58
C ALA A 61 -1.23 4.81 10.42
N GLU A 62 -2.54 4.91 10.69
CA GLU A 62 -3.59 4.83 9.66
C GLU A 62 -3.33 5.81 8.49
N VAL A 63 -2.78 6.99 8.80
CA VAL A 63 -2.39 8.01 7.81
C VAL A 63 -1.32 7.50 6.85
N LEU A 64 -0.32 6.73 7.32
CA LEU A 64 0.73 6.20 6.45
C LEU A 64 0.19 5.10 5.53
N VAL A 65 -0.67 4.23 6.08
CA VAL A 65 -1.35 3.17 5.31
C VAL A 65 -2.25 3.79 4.24
N HIS A 66 -3.02 4.82 4.60
CA HIS A 66 -3.84 5.59 3.67
C HIS A 66 -2.98 6.21 2.56
N TYR A 67 -1.92 6.94 2.95
CA TYR A 67 -1.03 7.61 2.01
C TYR A 67 -0.52 6.65 0.96
N THR A 68 -0.06 5.47 1.38
CA THR A 68 0.50 4.45 0.47
C THR A 68 -0.54 3.95 -0.53
N LEU A 69 -1.75 3.60 -0.06
CA LEU A 69 -2.84 3.18 -0.94
C LEU A 69 -3.26 4.31 -1.90
N ALA A 70 -3.33 5.54 -1.40
CA ALA A 70 -3.75 6.69 -2.19
C ALA A 70 -2.71 7.06 -3.26
N GLU A 71 -1.40 6.94 -2.97
CA GLU A 71 -0.34 7.13 -3.96
C GLU A 71 -0.43 6.11 -5.09
N ASP A 72 -0.65 4.83 -4.79
CA ASP A 72 -0.80 3.80 -5.81
C ASP A 72 -2.01 4.07 -6.71
N ILE A 73 -3.15 4.47 -6.12
CA ILE A 73 -4.36 4.83 -6.89
C ILE A 73 -4.09 6.05 -7.78
N ARG A 74 -3.43 7.09 -7.25
CA ARG A 74 -3.10 8.29 -8.02
C ARG A 74 -2.11 7.99 -9.13
N ALA A 75 -1.11 7.15 -8.89
CA ALA A 75 -0.18 6.68 -9.92
C ALA A 75 -0.91 5.92 -11.04
N LEU A 76 -1.81 4.99 -10.70
CA LEU A 76 -2.61 4.26 -11.69
C LEU A 76 -3.45 5.22 -12.55
N LYS A 77 -4.11 6.22 -11.93
CA LYS A 77 -4.87 7.23 -12.69
C LYS A 77 -3.97 8.05 -13.61
N ARG A 78 -2.84 8.58 -13.11
CA ARG A 78 -1.92 9.40 -13.93
C ARG A 78 -1.40 8.64 -15.15
N VAL A 79 -1.05 7.37 -14.99
CA VAL A 79 -0.59 6.54 -16.12
C VAL A 79 -1.76 6.25 -17.07
N LYS A 80 -2.96 5.95 -16.56
CA LYS A 80 -4.15 5.74 -17.41
C LYS A 80 -4.49 6.99 -18.23
N ASP A 81 -4.38 8.17 -17.64
CA ASP A 81 -4.65 9.44 -18.33
C ASP A 81 -3.62 9.72 -19.42
N ALA A 82 -2.35 9.44 -19.16
CA ALA A 82 -1.31 9.52 -20.19
C ALA A 82 -1.60 8.55 -21.35
N MET A 83 -2.01 7.31 -21.05
CA MET A 83 -2.42 6.35 -22.08
C MET A 83 -3.62 6.84 -22.90
N ALA A 84 -4.62 7.42 -22.24
CA ALA A 84 -5.79 8.00 -22.91
C ALA A 84 -5.41 9.21 -23.78
N ALA A 85 -4.37 9.96 -23.41
CA ALA A 85 -3.78 11.02 -24.22
C ALA A 85 -2.86 10.51 -25.35
N GLY A 86 -2.85 9.20 -25.62
CA GLY A 86 -2.09 8.60 -26.72
C GLY A 86 -0.62 8.28 -26.38
N ARG A 87 -0.19 8.41 -25.13
CA ARG A 87 1.16 8.02 -24.71
C ARG A 87 1.28 6.50 -24.61
N PRO A 88 2.28 5.87 -25.23
CA PRO A 88 2.52 4.44 -25.05
C PRO A 88 2.79 4.09 -23.57
N LEU A 89 2.28 2.95 -23.11
CA LEU A 89 2.35 2.53 -21.70
C LEU A 89 3.77 2.55 -21.11
N PRO A 90 4.82 2.02 -21.75
CA PRO A 90 6.18 2.08 -21.20
C PRO A 90 6.67 3.52 -20.96
N MET A 91 6.31 4.45 -21.86
CA MET A 91 6.69 5.86 -21.74
C MET A 91 5.91 6.55 -20.61
N ALA A 92 4.61 6.29 -20.53
CA ALA A 92 3.75 6.80 -19.46
C ALA A 92 4.21 6.32 -18.07
N LEU A 93 4.67 5.07 -17.93
CA LEU A 93 5.23 4.53 -16.68
C LEU A 93 6.52 5.26 -16.30
N ARG A 94 7.45 5.42 -17.24
CA ARG A 94 8.72 6.11 -17.01
C ARG A 94 8.54 7.59 -16.63
N GLU A 95 7.66 8.31 -17.33
CA GLU A 95 7.35 9.72 -17.03
C GLU A 95 6.74 9.88 -15.62
N ASN A 96 5.93 8.91 -15.19
CA ASN A 96 5.37 8.86 -13.84
C ASN A 96 6.31 8.25 -12.80
N ARG A 97 7.58 7.97 -13.16
CA ARG A 97 8.60 7.38 -12.28
C ARG A 97 8.10 6.07 -11.64
N ILE A 98 7.50 5.20 -12.43
CA ILE A 98 7.11 3.84 -12.04
C ILE A 98 8.14 2.86 -12.60
N TRP A 99 8.80 2.11 -11.72
CA TRP A 99 9.92 1.22 -12.05
C TRP A 99 9.84 -0.05 -11.20
N GLY A 100 10.59 -1.07 -11.62
CA GLY A 100 10.83 -2.26 -10.81
C GLY A 100 9.59 -3.13 -10.62
N PRO A 101 9.34 -3.68 -9.42
CA PRO A 101 8.18 -4.57 -9.20
C PRO A 101 6.83 -3.92 -9.52
N LYS A 102 6.68 -2.60 -9.29
CA LYS A 102 5.44 -1.87 -9.59
C LYS A 102 5.20 -1.72 -11.09
N GLU A 103 6.25 -1.62 -11.90
CA GLU A 103 6.14 -1.50 -13.37
C GLU A 103 5.40 -2.71 -13.95
N ARG A 104 5.87 -3.93 -13.66
CA ARG A 104 5.21 -5.18 -14.11
C ARG A 104 3.77 -5.29 -13.62
N ALA A 105 3.50 -4.86 -12.38
CA ALA A 105 2.15 -4.87 -11.84
C ALA A 105 1.23 -3.90 -12.60
N PHE A 106 1.71 -2.68 -12.88
CA PHE A 106 0.98 -1.66 -13.62
C PHE A 106 0.73 -2.09 -15.06
N GLU A 107 1.74 -2.63 -15.74
CA GLU A 107 1.63 -3.17 -17.10
C GLU A 107 0.52 -4.22 -17.22
N ARG A 108 0.41 -5.10 -16.21
CA ARG A 108 -0.61 -6.15 -16.18
C ARG A 108 -2.03 -5.60 -15.99
N VAL A 109 -2.22 -4.60 -15.13
CA VAL A 109 -3.56 -4.18 -14.67
C VAL A 109 -4.15 -3.01 -15.47
N LEU A 110 -3.33 -2.03 -15.87
CA LEU A 110 -3.80 -0.80 -16.51
C LEU A 110 -4.56 -1.00 -17.84
N PRO A 111 -4.20 -1.96 -18.71
CA PRO A 111 -4.96 -2.21 -19.95
C PRO A 111 -6.43 -2.58 -19.70
N ARG A 112 -6.75 -3.15 -18.53
CA ARG A 112 -8.08 -3.67 -18.19
C ARG A 112 -8.89 -2.73 -17.31
N MET A 113 -8.23 -1.78 -16.65
CA MET A 113 -8.90 -0.77 -15.83
C MET A 113 -9.48 0.32 -16.73
N ASP A 114 -10.76 0.64 -16.55
CA ASP A 114 -11.36 1.82 -17.18
C ASP A 114 -11.19 3.09 -16.32
N ASP A 115 -11.41 4.24 -16.93
CA ASP A 115 -11.28 5.53 -16.26
C ASP A 115 -12.29 5.72 -15.11
N ARG A 116 -13.52 5.20 -15.28
CA ARG A 116 -14.60 5.31 -14.29
C ARG A 116 -14.24 4.58 -12.99
N LEU A 117 -13.62 3.41 -13.10
CA LEU A 117 -13.12 2.62 -11.98
C LEU A 117 -12.05 3.37 -11.21
N LEU A 118 -11.06 3.94 -11.89
CA LEU A 118 -9.98 4.70 -11.26
C LEU A 118 -10.51 6.00 -10.62
N ALA A 119 -11.44 6.70 -11.27
CA ALA A 119 -12.12 7.86 -10.67
C ALA A 119 -12.89 7.48 -9.40
N ARG A 120 -13.56 6.32 -9.39
CA ARG A 120 -14.23 5.79 -8.19
C ARG A 120 -13.24 5.47 -7.07
N LEU A 121 -12.10 4.87 -7.39
CA LEU A 121 -11.03 4.59 -6.41
C LEU A 121 -10.44 5.87 -5.84
N LEU A 122 -10.24 6.91 -6.65
CA LEU A 122 -9.78 8.22 -6.18
C LEU A 122 -10.77 8.86 -5.20
N ARG A 123 -12.06 8.85 -5.52
CA ARG A 123 -13.10 9.34 -4.60
C ARG A 123 -13.11 8.55 -3.31
N ALA A 124 -13.03 7.22 -3.38
CA ALA A 124 -12.94 6.37 -2.20
C ALA A 124 -11.70 6.71 -1.34
N ALA A 125 -10.53 6.90 -1.94
CA ALA A 125 -9.32 7.30 -1.23
C ALA A 125 -9.48 8.68 -0.55
N HIS A 126 -10.14 9.63 -1.20
CA HIS A 126 -10.47 10.93 -0.60
C HIS A 126 -11.44 10.79 0.58
N THR A 127 -12.47 9.94 0.46
CA THR A 127 -13.39 9.66 1.57
C THR A 127 -12.65 9.06 2.77
N VAL A 128 -11.75 8.10 2.54
CA VAL A 128 -10.96 7.45 3.61
C VAL A 128 -9.99 8.42 4.26
N ASP A 129 -9.41 9.38 3.53
CA ASP A 129 -8.57 10.45 4.11
C ASP A 129 -9.33 11.21 5.21
N GLY A 130 -10.59 11.58 4.92
CA GLY A 130 -11.46 12.21 5.90
C GLY A 130 -11.73 11.33 7.11
N ILE A 131 -12.02 10.04 6.90
CA ILE A 131 -12.29 9.09 7.99
C ILE A 131 -11.07 8.90 8.90
N VAL A 132 -9.88 8.72 8.32
CA VAL A 132 -8.62 8.61 9.05
C VAL A 132 -8.32 9.90 9.86
N LYS A 133 -8.83 11.06 9.40
CA LYS A 133 -8.78 12.33 10.13
C LYS A 133 -9.94 12.54 11.11
N GLY A 134 -10.79 11.54 11.32
CA GLY A 134 -11.90 11.56 12.28
C GLY A 134 -13.23 12.08 11.73
N LEU A 135 -13.34 12.34 10.42
CA LEU A 135 -14.61 12.75 9.81
C LEU A 135 -15.52 11.54 9.57
N LYS A 136 -16.79 11.65 9.96
CA LYS A 136 -17.80 10.64 9.64
C LYS A 136 -18.27 10.80 8.20
N GLN A 137 -18.37 9.68 7.48
CA GLN A 137 -18.83 9.65 6.11
C GLN A 137 -20.00 8.66 6.00
N PRO A 138 -21.15 9.07 5.43
CA PRO A 138 -22.26 8.15 5.15
C PRO A 138 -21.79 6.96 4.30
N ASP A 139 -22.40 5.81 4.51
CA ASP A 139 -22.15 4.57 3.76
C ASP A 139 -20.72 4.01 3.85
N TRP A 140 -19.86 4.58 4.71
CA TRP A 140 -18.51 4.09 4.99
C TRP A 140 -18.35 3.71 6.46
N PRO A 141 -17.45 2.77 6.78
CA PRO A 141 -17.11 2.48 8.17
C PRO A 141 -16.60 3.73 8.90
N ALA A 142 -17.01 3.91 10.15
CA ALA A 142 -16.53 5.02 10.98
C ALA A 142 -15.10 4.80 11.50
N SER A 143 -14.62 3.55 11.56
CA SER A 143 -13.25 3.21 11.94
C SER A 143 -12.31 3.38 10.75
N GLY A 144 -11.20 4.09 10.94
CA GLY A 144 -10.15 4.30 9.93
C GLY A 144 -9.62 2.98 9.38
N TRP A 145 -9.21 2.05 10.24
CA TRP A 145 -8.79 0.70 9.83
C TRP A 145 -9.83 -0.07 8.99
N GLN A 146 -11.11 -0.01 9.35
CA GLN A 146 -12.16 -0.67 8.56
C GLN A 146 -12.36 0.03 7.19
N ALA A 147 -12.25 1.36 7.15
CA ALA A 147 -12.32 2.13 5.91
C ALA A 147 -11.10 1.85 5.01
N LEU A 148 -9.89 1.77 5.59
CA LEU A 148 -8.66 1.35 4.91
C LEU A 148 -8.79 -0.05 4.34
N GLN A 149 -9.33 -1.00 5.10
CA GLN A 149 -9.57 -2.36 4.63
C GLN A 149 -10.52 -2.38 3.43
N ARG A 150 -11.61 -1.63 3.49
CA ARG A 150 -12.53 -1.49 2.35
C ARG A 150 -11.82 -0.92 1.12
N LEU A 151 -11.06 0.17 1.27
CA LEU A 151 -10.32 0.79 0.17
C LEU A 151 -9.29 -0.18 -0.45
N ALA A 152 -8.48 -0.83 0.38
CA ALA A 152 -7.48 -1.78 -0.06
C ALA A 152 -8.11 -2.96 -0.81
N LEU A 153 -9.24 -3.48 -0.34
CA LEU A 153 -9.97 -4.55 -1.03
C LEU A 153 -10.63 -4.08 -2.32
N MET A 154 -11.13 -2.83 -2.39
CA MET A 154 -11.63 -2.25 -3.64
C MET A 154 -10.52 -2.18 -4.70
N LEU A 155 -9.34 -1.66 -4.33
CA LEU A 155 -8.19 -1.60 -5.23
C LEU A 155 -7.70 -3.02 -5.60
N CYS A 156 -7.57 -3.90 -4.61
CA CYS A 156 -7.12 -5.28 -4.82
C CYS A 156 -8.03 -6.03 -5.81
N ARG A 157 -9.36 -5.89 -5.68
CA ARG A 157 -10.33 -6.47 -6.62
C ARG A 157 -10.17 -5.91 -8.04
N ALA A 158 -9.90 -4.61 -8.17
CA ALA A 158 -9.63 -3.99 -9.46
C ALA A 158 -8.33 -4.53 -10.12
N CYS A 159 -7.40 -5.07 -9.31
CA CYS A 159 -6.15 -5.67 -9.77
C CYS A 159 -6.23 -7.20 -9.99
N ARG A 160 -7.35 -7.84 -9.61
CA ARG A 160 -7.55 -9.29 -9.83
C ARG A 160 -7.78 -9.56 -11.31
N THR A 161 -7.10 -10.61 -11.79
CA THR A 161 -7.36 -11.23 -13.09
C THR A 161 -8.57 -12.12 -13.02
#